data_AF-A0A849FT70-F1
#
_entry.id   AF-A0A849FT70-F1
#
_cell.length_a   1.000
_cell.length_b   1.000
_cell.length_c   1.000
_cell.angle_alpha   90.00
_cell.angle_beta   90.00
_cell.angle_gamma   90.00
#
_symmetry.space_group_name_H-M   'P 1'
#
loop_
_entity.id
_entity.type
_entity.pdbx_description
1 polymer ?
#
loop_
_entity_poly.entity_id
_entity_poly.type
_entity_poly.pdbx_seq_one_letter_code
_entity_poly.pdbx_strand_id
1 'polypeptide(L)'
;MNLEKLSKRVTQELDTTLPDDLPTEQKDAILEIVQRALLDASSRTHREMKETAVICCGPEADLAHKIQKQMDKKRDMLIANLSAMR
;
A
#
# COMPACT_ATOMS: atom_id res chain seq x y z
N MET A 1 -8.86 4.89 -2.20
CA MET A 1 -7.48 5.31 -2.54
C MET A 1 -6.94 4.39 -3.61
N ASN A 2 -6.40 4.93 -4.69
CA ASN A 2 -5.81 4.13 -5.77
C ASN A 2 -4.29 4.25 -5.64
N LEU A 3 -3.65 3.28 -4.97
CA LEU A 3 -2.23 3.32 -4.60
C LEU A 3 -1.31 3.46 -5.81
N GLU A 4 -1.73 2.97 -6.97
CA GLU A 4 -1.04 3.18 -8.24
C GLU A 4 -0.91 4.67 -8.59
N LYS A 5 -1.96 5.47 -8.32
CA LYS A 5 -1.91 6.92 -8.50
C LYS A 5 -0.99 7.57 -7.48
N LEU A 6 -0.96 7.06 -6.24
CA LEU A 6 -0.06 7.57 -5.21
C LEU A 6 1.40 7.26 -5.55
N SER A 7 1.71 6.03 -5.95
CA SER A 7 3.05 5.61 -6.36
C SER A 7 3.52 6.42 -7.56
N LYS A 8 2.70 6.56 -8.60
CA LYS A 8 3.04 7.39 -9.77
C LYS A 8 3.32 8.84 -9.39
N ARG A 9 2.51 9.41 -8.49
CA ARG A 9 2.71 10.78 -8.00
C ARG A 9 4.01 10.92 -7.20
N VAL A 10 4.28 9.98 -6.29
CA VAL A 10 5.51 9.99 -5.47
C VAL A 10 6.75 9.79 -6.32
N THR A 11 6.72 8.91 -7.33
CA THR A 11 7.81 8.76 -8.30
C THR A 11 8.07 10.05 -9.06
N GLN A 12 7.02 10.71 -9.57
CA GLN A 12 7.17 12.01 -10.25
C GLN A 12 7.72 13.10 -9.32
N GLU A 13 7.21 13.19 -8.09
CA GLU A 13 7.71 14.14 -7.10
C GLU A 13 9.19 13.88 -6.77
N LEU A 14 9.60 12.62 -6.64
CA LEU A 14 11.01 12.23 -6.42
C LEU A 14 11.89 12.60 -7.62
N ASP A 15 11.46 12.32 -8.85
CA ASP A 15 12.21 12.68 -10.06
C ASP A 15 12.40 14.20 -10.20
N THR A 16 11.44 14.99 -9.71
CA THR A 16 11.51 16.46 -9.76
C THR A 16 12.36 17.04 -8.62
N THR A 17 12.49 16.33 -7.49
CA THR A 17 13.13 16.85 -6.27
C THR A 17 14.57 16.35 -6.11
N LEU A 18 14.88 15.17 -6.65
CA LEU A 18 16.22 14.60 -6.58
C LEU A 18 17.15 15.33 -7.57
N PRO A 19 18.42 15.57 -7.19
CA PRO A 19 19.40 16.17 -8.08
C PRO A 19 19.55 15.37 -9.40
N ASP A 20 19.71 16.07 -10.51
CA ASP A 20 19.95 15.44 -11.82
C ASP A 20 21.25 14.63 -11.85
N ASP A 21 22.27 15.05 -11.09
CA ASP A 21 23.57 14.39 -10.95
C ASP A 21 23.54 13.12 -10.07
N LEU A 22 22.38 12.72 -9.53
CA LEU A 22 22.30 11.49 -8.75
C LEU A 22 22.36 10.27 -9.69
N PRO A 23 23.27 9.30 -9.44
CA PRO A 23 23.35 8.08 -10.25
C PRO A 23 22.01 7.36 -10.28
N THR A 24 21.61 6.85 -11.44
CA THR A 24 20.34 6.12 -11.65
C THR A 24 20.17 4.98 -10.64
N GLU A 25 21.24 4.26 -10.32
CA GLU A 25 21.24 3.19 -9.31
C GLU A 25 20.83 3.68 -7.91
N GLN A 26 21.22 4.90 -7.53
CA GLN A 26 20.83 5.49 -6.25
C GLN A 26 19.38 5.99 -6.27
N LYS A 27 18.93 6.53 -7.41
CA LYS A 27 17.50 6.91 -7.61
C LYS A 27 16.60 5.68 -7.49
N ASP A 28 16.97 4.58 -8.15
CA ASP A 28 16.24 3.32 -8.11
C ASP A 28 16.21 2.72 -6.70
N ALA A 29 17.33 2.76 -5.97
CA ALA A 29 17.38 2.31 -4.58
C ALA A 29 16.47 3.14 -3.67
N ILE A 30 16.42 4.47 -3.85
CA ILE A 30 15.51 5.35 -3.09
C ILE A 30 14.06 5.00 -3.42
N LEU A 31 13.71 4.83 -4.70
CA LEU A 31 12.38 4.43 -5.12
C LEU A 31 11.96 3.08 -4.53
N GLU A 32 12.85 2.10 -4.52
CA GLU A 32 12.57 0.78 -3.95
C GLU A 32 12.32 0.85 -2.44
N ILE A 33 13.12 1.65 -1.70
CA ILE A 33 12.91 1.89 -0.27
C ILE A 33 11.54 2.53 -0.01
N VAL A 34 11.18 3.55 -0.80
CA VAL A 34 9.89 4.25 -0.65
C VAL A 34 8.71 3.32 -0.97
N GLN A 35 8.81 2.52 -2.04
CA GLN A 35 7.78 1.53 -2.37
C GLN A 35 7.61 0.49 -1.26
N ARG A 36 8.72 -0.02 -0.71
CA ARG A 36 8.68 -1.01 0.37
C ARG A 36 8.07 -0.42 1.64
N ALA A 37 8.44 0.81 2.01
CA ALA A 37 7.85 1.51 3.15
C ALA A 37 6.33 1.74 2.99
N LEU A 38 5.86 2.09 1.79
CA LEU A 38 4.44 2.24 1.50
C LEU A 38 3.68 0.91 1.61
N LEU A 39 4.27 -0.18 1.13
CA LEU A 39 3.72 -1.53 1.26
C LEU A 39 3.59 -1.96 2.73
N ASP A 40 4.63 -1.72 3.51
CA ASP A 40 4.65 -2.04 4.93
C ASP A 40 3.61 -1.23 5.70
N ALA A 41 3.53 0.09 5.44
CA ALA A 41 2.54 0.96 6.05
C ALA A 41 1.11 0.52 5.68
N SER A 42 0.84 0.24 4.41
CA SER A 42 -0.48 -0.23 3.98
C SER A 42 -0.85 -1.57 4.63
N SER A 43 0.11 -2.48 4.77
CA SER A 43 -0.09 -3.79 5.40
C SER A 43 -0.37 -3.66 6.89
N ARG A 44 0.33 -2.76 7.59
CA ARG A 44 0.10 -2.44 9.01
C ARG A 44 -1.27 -1.80 9.23
N THR A 45 -1.61 -0.77 8.46
CA THR A 45 -2.93 -0.13 8.55
C THR A 45 -4.07 -1.12 8.30
N HIS A 46 -3.92 -2.01 7.31
CA HIS A 46 -4.91 -3.06 7.05
C HIS A 46 -5.06 -4.01 8.25
N ARG A 47 -3.94 -4.42 8.86
CA ARG A 47 -3.95 -5.29 10.04
C ARG A 47 -4.61 -4.62 11.25
N GLU A 48 -4.28 -3.37 11.54
CA GLU A 48 -4.85 -2.62 12.67
C GLU A 48 -6.37 -2.40 12.50
N MET A 49 -6.80 -2.06 11.29
CA MET A 49 -8.23 -1.98 10.95
C MET A 49 -8.93 -3.33 11.08
N LYS A 50 -8.24 -4.42 10.69
CA LYS A 50 -8.74 -5.80 10.84
C LYS A 50 -8.95 -6.17 12.30
N GLU A 51 -7.97 -5.88 13.16
CA GLU A 51 -8.04 -6.17 14.61
C GLU A 51 -9.16 -5.37 15.28
N THR A 52 -9.36 -4.10 14.89
CA THR A 52 -10.45 -3.27 15.42
C THR A 52 -11.83 -3.82 15.06
N ALA A 53 -11.98 -4.34 13.85
CA ALA A 53 -13.25 -4.93 13.38
C ALA A 53 -13.61 -6.26 14.10
N VAL A 54 -12.63 -6.98 14.65
CA VAL A 54 -12.82 -8.25 15.36
C VAL A 54 -13.42 -8.07 16.77
N ILE A 55 -13.38 -6.86 17.33
CA ILE A 55 -13.88 -6.55 18.68
C ILE A 55 -15.41 -6.39 18.73
N CYS A 56 -16.10 -6.39 17.58
CA CYS A 56 -17.56 -6.26 17.55
C CYS A 56 -18.26 -7.56 17.95
N CYS A 57 -18.74 -7.66 19.19
CA CYS A 57 -19.63 -8.73 19.66
C CYS A 57 -21.09 -8.29 19.50
N GLY A 58 -21.74 -8.61 18.37
CA GLY A 58 -23.14 -8.22 18.10
C GLY A 58 -23.56 -8.32 16.63
N PRO A 59 -24.75 -7.82 16.22
CA PRO A 59 -25.19 -7.72 14.83
C PRO A 59 -24.18 -7.03 13.88
N GLU A 60 -23.30 -6.21 14.45
CA GLU A 60 -22.23 -5.50 13.79
C GLU A 60 -21.07 -6.43 13.37
N ALA A 61 -20.99 -7.64 13.95
CA ALA A 61 -19.96 -8.65 13.61
C ALA A 61 -20.07 -9.12 12.15
N ASP A 62 -21.30 -9.28 11.62
CA ASP A 62 -21.51 -9.64 10.21
C ASP A 62 -21.07 -8.50 9.28
N LEU A 63 -21.34 -7.25 9.67
CA LEU A 63 -20.88 -6.08 8.92
C LEU A 63 -19.35 -5.96 8.96
N ALA A 64 -18.73 -6.14 10.13
CA ALA A 64 -17.29 -6.17 10.30
C ALA A 64 -16.64 -7.28 9.47
N HIS A 65 -17.23 -8.49 9.45
CA HIS A 65 -16.79 -9.60 8.62
C HIS A 65 -16.87 -9.29 7.12
N LYS A 66 -17.97 -8.66 6.66
CA LYS A 66 -18.12 -8.23 5.26
C LYS A 66 -17.08 -7.17 4.88
N ILE A 67 -16.82 -6.20 5.74
CA ILE A 67 -15.78 -5.18 5.52
C ILE A 67 -14.41 -5.85 5.44
N GLN A 68 -14.10 -6.75 6.37
CA GLN A 68 -12.85 -7.49 6.40
C GLN A 68 -12.62 -8.30 5.12
N LYS A 69 -13.65 -8.99 4.62
CA LYS A 69 -13.60 -9.74 3.35
C LYS A 69 -13.36 -8.83 2.14
N GLN A 70 -13.97 -7.65 2.11
CA GLN A 70 -13.74 -6.67 1.05
C GLN A 70 -12.31 -6.10 1.10
N MET A 71 -11.78 -5.86 2.29
CA MET A 71 -10.42 -5.40 2.45
C MET A 71 -9.43 -6.49 2.01
N ASP A 72 -9.61 -7.74 2.44
CA ASP A 72 -8.73 -8.86 2.07
C ASP A 72 -8.72 -9.05 0.54
N LYS A 73 -9.89 -8.97 -0.11
CA LYS A 73 -9.99 -8.98 -1.59
C LYS A 73 -9.19 -7.84 -2.24
N LYS A 74 -9.24 -6.63 -1.69
CA LYS A 74 -8.46 -5.48 -2.21
C LYS A 74 -6.96 -5.66 -2.00
N ARG A 75 -6.55 -6.24 -0.87
CA ARG A 75 -5.14 -6.57 -0.60
C ARG A 75 -4.61 -7.59 -1.59
N ASP A 76 -5.36 -8.64 -1.88
CA ASP A 76 -4.91 -9.68 -2.81
C ASP A 76 -4.81 -9.14 -4.25
N MET A 77 -5.73 -8.27 -4.68
CA MET A 77 -5.60 -7.54 -5.95
C MET A 77 -4.38 -6.62 -5.98
N LEU A 78 -4.05 -5.95 -4.85
CA LEU A 78 -2.86 -5.12 -4.74
C LEU A 78 -1.58 -5.95 -4.91
N ILE A 79 -1.48 -7.10 -4.24
CA ILE A 79 -0.33 -8.01 -4.34
C ILE A 79 -0.17 -8.52 -5.78
N ALA A 80 -1.28 -8.90 -6.42
CA ALA A 80 -1.26 -9.37 -7.81
C ALA A 80 -0.76 -8.29 -8.77
N ASN A 81 -1.24 -7.05 -8.64
CA ASN A 81 -0.81 -5.93 -9.48
C ASN A 81 0.67 -5.59 -9.29
N LEU A 82 1.15 -5.54 -8.03
CA LEU A 82 2.56 -5.27 -7.75
C LEU A 82 3.47 -6.39 -8.25
N SER A 83 3.02 -7.64 -8.16
CA SER A 83 3.75 -8.78 -8.72
C SER A 83 3.81 -8.76 -10.24
N ALA A 84 2.79 -8.22 -10.91
CA ALA A 84 2.71 -8.08 -12.36
C ALA A 84 3.46 -6.85 -12.92
N MET A 85 3.90 -5.93 -12.06
CA MET A 85 4.77 -4.79 -12.41
C MET A 85 6.26 -5.15 -12.40
N ARG A 86 6.58 -6.42 -12.11
CA ARG A 86 7.92 -6.99 -12.11
C ARG A 86 8.26 -7.57 -13.48
#